data_AF-A0A2X3IIG5-F1
#
_entry.id   AF-A0A2X3IIG5-F1
#
_cell.length_a   1.000
_cell.length_b   1.000
_cell.length_c   1.000
_cell.angle_alpha   90.00
_cell.angle_beta   90.00
_cell.angle_gamma   90.00
#
_symmetry.space_group_name_H-M   'P 1'
#
loop_
_entity.id
_entity.type
_entity.pdbx_description
1 polymer ?
#
loop_
_entity_poly.entity_id
_entity_poly.type
_entity_poly.pdbx_seq_one_letter_code
_entity_poly.pdbx_strand_id
1 'polypeptide(L)' 'MDEKKLKALTAKLAKGLKTEADLSQFSRMLTKLTVESELNAELTDHLRHEKNVPKFGSNTRNGHSSKTLLS' A
#
# COMPACT_ATOMS: atom_id res chain seq x y z
N MET A 1 -10.66 1.39 -12.79
CA MET A 1 -11.11 2.66 -12.16
C MET A 1 -11.77 3.49 -13.23
N ASP A 2 -13.01 3.94 -13.01
CA ASP A 2 -13.76 4.70 -14.01
C ASP A 2 -13.49 6.19 -13.85
N GLU A 3 -13.55 6.97 -14.93
CA GLU A 3 -13.25 8.42 -14.91
C GLU A 3 -14.09 9.18 -13.87
N LYS A 4 -15.36 8.80 -13.70
CA LYS A 4 -16.27 9.38 -12.69
C LYS A 4 -15.75 9.15 -11.27
N LYS A 5 -15.24 7.95 -10.97
CA LYS A 5 -14.66 7.62 -9.66
C LYS A 5 -13.37 8.37 -9.42
N LEU A 6 -12.54 8.52 -10.47
CA LEU A 6 -11.32 9.30 -10.39
C LEU A 6 -11.61 10.78 -10.09
N LYS A 7 -12.56 11.40 -10.80
CA LYS A 7 -12.99 12.80 -10.53
C LYS A 7 -13.53 12.98 -9.11
N ALA A 8 -14.31 12.02 -8.59
CA ALA A 8 -14.81 12.06 -7.22
C ALA A 8 -13.67 11.97 -6.18
N LEU A 9 -12.66 11.13 -6.44
CA LEU A 9 -11.47 11.04 -5.60
C LEU A 9 -10.64 12.32 -5.65
N THR A 10 -10.41 12.88 -6.84
CA THR A 10 -9.70 14.15 -7.01
C THR A 10 -10.40 15.28 -6.24
N ALA A 11 -11.73 15.38 -6.32
CA ALA A 11 -12.49 16.38 -5.56
C ALA A 11 -12.38 16.22 -4.04
N LYS A 12 -12.23 14.98 -3.55
CA LYS A 12 -12.02 14.69 -2.12
C LYS A 12 -10.59 15.04 -1.68
N LEU A 13 -9.59 14.74 -2.52
CA LEU A 13 -8.17 14.99 -2.26
C LEU A 13 -7.80 16.47 -2.37
N ALA A 14 -8.39 17.20 -3.32
CA ALA A 14 -8.15 18.63 -3.54
C ALA A 14 -8.47 19.50 -2.31
N LYS A 15 -9.33 19.03 -1.39
CA LYS A 15 -9.60 19.72 -0.12
C LYS A 15 -8.43 19.67 0.86
N GLY A 16 -7.56 18.66 0.73
CA GLY A 16 -6.43 18.42 1.63
C GLY A 16 -5.05 18.74 1.03
N LEU A 17 -4.92 18.80 -0.29
CA LEU A 17 -3.66 19.09 -1.00
C LEU A 17 -3.64 20.57 -1.41
N LYS A 18 -2.85 21.39 -0.72
CA LYS A 18 -2.82 22.85 -0.95
C LYS A 18 -1.59 23.29 -1.75
N THR A 19 -0.53 22.49 -1.73
CA THR A 19 0.76 22.79 -2.35
C THR A 19 1.24 21.66 -3.24
N GLU A 20 2.18 21.96 -4.13
CA GLU A 20 2.89 20.96 -4.93
C GLU A 20 3.65 19.96 -4.05
N ALA A 21 4.20 20.42 -2.93
CA ALA A 21 4.88 19.56 -1.96
C ALA A 21 3.93 18.51 -1.35
N ASP A 22 2.70 18.90 -1.02
CA ASP A 22 1.68 17.97 -0.52
C ASP A 22 1.36 16.90 -1.56
N LEU A 23 1.27 17.29 -2.84
CA LEU A 23 1.02 16.36 -3.94
C LEU A 23 2.18 15.36 -4.12
N SER A 24 3.43 15.84 -4.05
CA SER A 24 4.63 14.99 -4.13
C SER A 24 4.68 14.00 -2.97
N GLN A 25 4.42 14.46 -1.74
CA GLN A 25 4.34 13.59 -0.56
C GLN A 25 3.22 12.55 -0.70
N PHE A 26 2.04 12.97 -1.16
CA PHE A 26 0.92 12.08 -1.39
C PHE A 26 1.23 11.00 -2.41
N SER A 27 1.85 11.36 -3.54
CA SER A 27 2.31 10.40 -4.56
C SER A 27 3.25 9.35 -3.95
N ARG A 28 4.24 9.78 -3.17
CA ARG A 28 5.17 8.86 -2.48
C ARG A 28 4.45 7.92 -1.50
N MET A 29 3.49 8.44 -0.73
CA MET A 29 2.69 7.62 0.19
C MET A 29 1.82 6.60 -0.57
N LEU A 30 1.20 7.00 -1.69
CA LEU A 30 0.41 6.09 -2.51
C LEU A 30 1.26 4.97 -3.10
N THR A 31 2.44 5.28 -3.62
CA THR A 31 3.38 4.29 -4.13
C THR A 31 3.79 3.32 -3.04
N LYS A 32 4.15 3.84 -1.85
CA LYS A 32 4.48 2.99 -0.69
C LYS A 32 3.35 2.03 -0.35
N LEU A 33 2.13 2.54 -0.19
CA LEU A 33 0.97 1.71 0.16
C LEU A 33 0.67 0.63 -0.89
N THR A 34 0.81 0.97 -2.17
CA THR A 34 0.59 0.04 -3.27
C THR A 34 1.62 -1.10 -3.22
N VAL A 35 2.91 -0.75 -3.12
CA VAL A 35 4.00 -1.73 -3.04
C VAL A 35 3.88 -2.60 -1.78
N GLU A 36 3.62 -2.01 -0.62
CA GLU A 36 3.44 -2.77 0.63
C GLU A 36 2.24 -3.73 0.54
N SER A 37 1.16 -3.33 -0.13
CA SER A 37 -0.02 -4.19 -0.33
C SER A 37 0.27 -5.36 -1.27
N GLU A 38 0.98 -5.12 -2.37
CA GLU A 38 1.38 -6.16 -3.31
C GLU A 38 2.36 -7.15 -2.68
N LEU A 39 3.40 -6.67 -1.99
CA LEU A 39 4.33 -7.53 -1.25
C LEU A 39 3.64 -8.34 -0.14
N ASN A 40 2.64 -7.77 0.54
CA ASN A 40 1.88 -8.50 1.53
C ASN A 40 1.00 -9.60 0.91
N ALA A 41 0.43 -9.36 -0.27
CA ALA A 41 -0.32 -10.36 -1.01
C ALA A 41 0.59 -11.50 -1.49
N GLU A 42 1.77 -11.17 -2.03
CA GLU A 42 2.80 -12.15 -2.40
C GLU A 42 3.24 -12.99 -1.19
N LEU A 43 3.43 -12.36 -0.03
CA LEU A 43 3.75 -13.08 1.21
C LEU A 43 2.61 -14.00 1.67
N THR A 44 1.35 -13.59 1.53
CA THR A 44 0.20 -14.45 1.80
C THR A 44 0.21 -15.68 0.89
N ASP A 45 0.43 -15.48 -0.41
CA ASP A 45 0.45 -16.58 -1.38
C ASP A 45 1.59 -17.56 -1.09
N HIS A 46 2.80 -17.06 -0.82
CA HIS A 46 3.96 -17.87 -0.47
C HIS A 46 3.74 -18.69 0.81
N LEU A 47 3.16 -18.08 1.86
CA LEU A 47 2.92 -18.75 3.14
C LEU A 47 1.64 -19.60 3.14
N ARG A 48 0.74 -19.41 2.17
CA ARG A 48 -0.58 -20.04 2.07
C ARG A 48 -1.50 -19.78 3.26
N HIS A 49 -1.21 -18.73 4.02
CA HIS A 49 -2.04 -18.30 5.13
C HIS A 49 -1.96 -16.80 5.33
N GLU A 50 -3.09 -16.22 5.75
CA GLU A 50 -3.18 -14.82 6.11
C GLU A 50 -2.51 -14.54 7.46
N LYS A 51 -2.30 -13.25 7.74
CA LYS A 51 -1.80 -12.81 9.05
C LYS A 51 -2.82 -13.12 10.14
N ASN A 52 -2.35 -13.67 11.27
CA ASN A 52 -3.17 -14.03 12.44
C ASN A 52 -4.21 -15.13 12.21
N VAL A 53 -4.10 -15.90 11.12
CA VAL A 53 -4.96 -17.07 10.86
C VAL A 53 -4.23 -18.35 11.29
N PRO A 54 -4.94 -19.38 11.80
CA PRO A 54 -4.34 -20.70 12.04
C PRO A 54 -3.62 -21.21 10.80
N LYS A 55 -2.38 -21.64 10.97
CA LYS A 55 -1.50 -22.08 9.87
C LYS A 55 -1.22 -23.57 9.94
N PHE A 56 -0.96 -24.16 8.79
CA PHE A 56 -0.40 -25.50 8.67
C PHE A 56 1.03 -25.37 8.15
N GLY A 57 2.03 -25.62 9.01
CA GLY A 57 3.46 -25.55 8.65
C GLY A 57 4.34 -24.90 9.72
N SER A 58 5.66 -25.02 9.56
CA SER A 58 6.64 -24.49 10.51
C SER A 58 6.92 -22.99 10.32
N ASN A 59 6.82 -22.47 9.09
CA ASN A 59 7.16 -21.08 8.78
C ASN A 59 6.13 -20.08 9.37
N THR A 60 6.58 -18.88 9.77
CA THR A 60 5.74 -17.83 10.36
C THR A 60 6.16 -16.46 9.87
N ARG A 61 5.20 -15.54 9.74
CA ARG A 61 5.48 -14.11 9.55
C ARG A 61 6.29 -13.57 10.74
N ASN A 62 7.43 -12.94 10.46
CA ASN A 62 8.37 -12.48 11.48
C ASN A 62 8.62 -10.95 11.37
N GLY A 63 7.57 -10.17 11.64
CA GLY A 63 7.68 -8.71 11.63
C GLY A 63 7.86 -8.10 10.24
N HIS A 64 8.57 -6.97 10.17
CA HIS A 64 8.85 -6.22 8.95
C HIS A 64 10.27 -5.62 9.00
N SER A 65 10.85 -5.37 7.83
CA SER A 65 12.10 -4.63 7.69
C SER A 65 11.90 -3.39 6.82
N SER A 66 12.57 -2.31 7.15
CA SER A 66 12.48 -1.05 6.40
C SER A 66 13.41 -1.08 5.19
N LYS A 67 12.92 -0.60 4.04
CA LYS A 67 13.73 -0.37 2.84
C LYS A 67 13.35 0.96 2.23
N THR A 68 14.36 1.77 1.92
CA THR A 68 14.18 3.03 1.18
C THR A 68 14.23 2.72 -0.31
N LEU A 69 13.18 3.11 -1.04
CA LEU A 69 13.13 3.00 -2.50
C LEU A 69 13.43 4.37 -3.11
N LEU A 70 14.20 4.36 -4.20
CA LEU A 70 14.41 5.56 -5.01
C LEU A 70 13.19 5.70 -5.93
N SER A 71 12.51 6.84 -5.86
CA SER A 71 11.37 7.20 -6.71
C SER A 71 11.81 8.14 -7.82
#